data_AF-A0A7C4QDZ5-F1
#
_entry.id   AF-A0A7C4QDZ5-F1
#
_cell.length_a   1.000
_cell.length_b   1.000
_cell.length_c   1.000
_cell.angle_alpha   90.00
_cell.angle_beta   90.00
_cell.angle_gamma   90.00
#
_symmetry.space_group_name_H-M   'P 1'
#
loop_
_entity.id
_entity.type
_entity.pdbx_description
1 polymer ?
#
loop_
_entity_poly.entity_id
_entity_poly.type
_entity_poly.pdbx_seq_one_letter_code
_entity_poly.pdbx_strand_id
1 'polypeptide(L)' 'MGDFIPLGEAARRSGLHPNSLKRLLRQGVLRGFKAARNGRKQWLVSTASLRAYTDPESGLLLDLPGPKRFLRRTPIREP' A
#
# COMPACT_ATOMS: atom_id res chain seq x y z
N MET A 1 14.54 -6.94 -12.65
CA MET A 1 13.44 -6.17 -13.30
C MET A 1 12.41 -5.86 -12.23
N GLY A 2 12.15 -4.58 -11.95
CA GLY A 2 11.23 -4.21 -10.88
C GLY A 2 9.78 -4.40 -11.30
N ASP A 3 9.09 -5.39 -10.72
CA ASP A 3 7.68 -5.61 -10.97
C ASP A 3 6.85 -4.42 -10.44
N PHE A 4 6.19 -3.71 -11.35
CA PHE A 4 5.22 -2.66 -11.01
C PHE A 4 3.80 -3.22 -11.09
N ILE A 5 3.05 -3.11 -10.00
CA ILE A 5 1.68 -3.63 -9.91
C ILE A 5 0.66 -2.48 -9.82
N PRO A 6 -0.57 -2.67 -10.32
CA PRO A 6 -1.63 -1.68 -10.15
C PRO A 6 -1.93 -1.39 -8.68
N LEU A 7 -2.36 -0.16 -8.38
CA LEU A 7 -2.73 0.26 -7.02
C LEU A 7 -3.74 -0.68 -6.34
N GLY A 8 -4.70 -1.22 -7.08
CA GLY A 8 -5.67 -2.18 -6.55
C GLY A 8 -5.02 -3.49 -6.09
N GLU A 9 -4.05 -3.98 -6.87
CA GLU A 9 -3.27 -5.17 -6.51
C GLU A 9 -2.34 -4.89 -5.33
N ALA A 10 -1.71 -3.72 -5.31
CA ALA A 10 -0.90 -3.27 -4.18
C ALA A 10 -1.72 -3.20 -2.88
N ALA A 11 -2.96 -2.69 -2.94
CA ALA A 11 -3.86 -2.64 -1.78
C ALA A 11 -4.21 -4.05 -1.28
N ARG A 12 -4.50 -4.99 -2.18
CA ARG A 12 -4.79 -6.38 -1.81
C ARG A 12 -3.59 -7.07 -1.15
N ARG A 13 -2.38 -6.88 -1.69
CA ARG A 13 -1.16 -7.53 -1.17
C ARG A 13 -0.68 -6.93 0.16
N SER A 14 -0.76 -5.61 0.30
CA SER A 14 -0.28 -4.91 1.50
C SER A 14 -1.33 -4.83 2.62
N GLY A 15 -2.61 -5.05 2.31
CA GLY A 15 -3.72 -4.75 3.21
C GLY A 15 -3.92 -3.25 3.47
N LEU A 16 -3.18 -2.36 2.79
CA LEU A 16 -3.29 -0.92 2.94
C LEU A 16 -4.43 -0.37 2.08
N HIS A 17 -5.12 0.65 2.61
CA HIS A 17 -6.17 1.32 1.86
C HIS A 17 -5.61 2.02 0.59
N PRO A 18 -6.30 1.97 -0.57
CA PRO A 18 -5.84 2.60 -1.81
C PRO A 18 -5.47 4.09 -1.68
N ASN A 19 -6.19 4.85 -0.84
CA ASN A 19 -5.87 6.26 -0.60
C ASN A 19 -4.57 6.44 0.19
N SER A 20 -4.26 5.54 1.12
CA SER A 20 -2.98 5.55 1.83
C SER A 20 -1.83 5.29 0.87
N LEU A 21 -1.96 4.29 -0.01
CA LEU A 21 -0.96 4.02 -1.05
C LEU A 21 -0.76 5.21 -1.98
N LYS A 22 -1.83 5.87 -2.43
CA LYS A 22 -1.73 7.12 -3.22
C LYS A 22 -1.01 8.22 -2.47
N ARG A 23 -1.27 8.39 -1.16
CA ARG A 23 -0.58 9.39 -0.33
C ARG A 23 0.92 9.08 -0.25
N LEU A 24 1.28 7.84 0.02
CA LEU A 24 2.68 7.39 0.09
C LEU A 24 3.43 7.58 -1.24
N LEU A 25 2.77 7.32 -2.38
CA LEU A 25 3.34 7.60 -3.70
C LEU A 25 3.57 9.10 -3.93
N ARG A 26 2.61 9.94 -3.53
CA ARG A 26 2.73 11.41 -3.67
C ARG A 26 3.79 12.00 -2.73
N GLN A 27 4.01 11.38 -1.58
CA GLN A 27 5.04 11.75 -0.62
C GLN A 27 6.43 11.20 -0.98
N GLY A 28 6.53 10.36 -2.01
CA GLY A 28 7.80 9.73 -2.40
C GLY A 28 8.26 8.58 -1.48
N VAL A 29 7.44 8.19 -0.50
CA VAL A 29 7.73 7.06 0.41
C VAL A 29 7.69 5.73 -0.34
N LEU A 30 6.73 5.59 -1.25
CA LEU A 30 6.65 4.46 -2.17
C LEU A 30 7.10 4.87 -3.57
N ARG A 31 7.87 4.00 -4.21
CA ARG A 31 8.27 4.18 -5.61
C ARG A 31 7.15 3.73 -6.53
N GLY A 32 6.73 4.60 -7.44
CA GLY A 32 5.69 4.30 -8.42
C GLY A 32 5.40 5.48 -9.33
N PHE A 33 4.53 5.29 -10.31
CA PHE A 33 4.19 6.31 -11.31
C PHE A 33 2.78 6.14 -11.85
N LYS A 34 2.25 7.18 -12.49
CA LYS A 34 1.00 7.09 -13.26
C LYS A 34 1.30 6.58 -14.66
N ALA A 35 0.60 5.53 -15.07
CA ALA A 35 0.63 5.00 -16.44
C ALA A 35 -0.78 4.96 -17.02
N ALA A 36 -0.89 5.18 -18.32
CA ALA A 36 -2.12 4.87 -19.05
C ALA A 36 -2.16 3.37 -19.35
N ARG A 37 -3.20 2.68 -18.89
CA ARG A 37 -3.48 1.28 -19.25
C ARG A 37 -4.94 1.18 -19.66
N ASN A 38 -5.23 0.59 -20.82
CA ASN A 38 -6.59 0.48 -21.36
C ASN A 38 -7.33 1.83 -21.42
N GLY A 39 -6.66 2.89 -21.87
CA GLY A 39 -7.24 4.23 -21.99
C GLY A 39 -7.50 4.95 -20.66
N ARG A 40 -7.15 4.36 -19.51
CA ARG A 40 -7.34 4.95 -18.18
C ARG A 40 -6.00 5.17 -17.47
N LYS A 41 -5.83 6.35 -16.85
CA LYS A 41 -4.67 6.66 -16.02
C LYS A 41 -4.80 5.93 -14.69
N GLN A 42 -3.86 5.05 -14.38
CA GLN A 42 -3.78 4.34 -13.11
C GLN A 42 -2.41 4.46 -12.48
N TRP A 43 -2.37 4.39 -11.15
CA TRP A 43 -1.13 4.34 -10.39
C TRP A 43 -0.57 2.92 -10.41
N LEU A 44 0.73 2.84 -10.72
CA LEU A 44 1.54 1.65 -10.61
C LEU A 44 2.50 1.82 -9.43
N VAL A 45 2.66 0.75 -8.65
CA VAL A 45 3.47 0.72 -7.43
C VAL A 45 4.56 -0.34 -7.60
N SER A 46 5.80 0.02 -7.28
CA SER A 46 6.90 -0.93 -7.25
C SER A 46 6.68 -1.96 -6.14
N THR A 47 6.67 -3.23 -6.49
CA THR A 47 6.55 -4.34 -5.54
C THR A 47 7.68 -4.36 -4.51
N ALA A 48 8.91 -4.08 -4.93
CA ALA A 48 10.07 -4.03 -4.04
C ALA A 48 9.92 -2.92 -2.98
N SER A 49 9.51 -1.72 -3.41
CA SER A 49 9.27 -0.59 -2.50
C SER A 49 8.08 -0.85 -1.57
N LEU A 50 7.00 -1.45 -2.10
CA LEU A 50 5.84 -1.85 -1.29
C LEU A 50 6.23 -2.87 -0.22
N ARG A 51 6.98 -3.91 -0.61
CA ARG A 51 7.45 -4.95 0.30
C ARG A 51 8.32 -4.35 1.39
N ALA A 52 9.32 -3.55 1.04
CA ALA A 52 10.20 -2.88 2.01
C ALA A 52 9.43 -2.00 3.02
N TYR A 53 8.33 -1.38 2.60
CA TYR A 53 7.48 -0.59 3.50
C TYR A 53 6.60 -1.44 4.42
N THR A 54 6.07 -2.56 3.92
CA THR A 54 5.17 -3.45 4.66
C THR A 54 5.90 -4.52 5.49
N ASP A 55 7.19 -4.68 5.24
CA ASP A 55 8.01 -5.69 5.88
C ASP A 55 8.17 -5.36 7.37
N PRO A 56 7.73 -6.25 8.28
CA PRO A 56 7.75 -5.99 9.71
C PRO A 56 9.18 -6.02 10.28
N GLU A 57 10.13 -6.67 9.61
CA GLU A 57 11.54 -6.72 10.04
C GLU A 57 12.30 -5.45 9.63
N SER A 58 11.87 -4.80 8.54
CA SER A 58 12.47 -3.58 8.03
C SER A 58 12.09 -2.30 8.83
N GLY A 59 11.24 -2.40 9.87
CA GLY A 59 10.97 -1.33 10.83
C GLY A 59 10.20 -0.08 10.32
N LEU A 60 10.04 0.09 9.00
CA LEU A 60 9.41 1.27 8.39
C LEU A 60 7.92 1.47 8.73
N LEU A 61 7.22 0.40 9.12
CA LEU A 61 5.83 0.47 9.57
C LEU A 61 5.68 1.06 10.99
N LEU A 62 6.78 1.12 11.77
CA LEU A 62 6.77 1.55 13.18
C LEU A 62 7.12 3.04 13.36
N ASP A 63 7.88 3.65 12.45
CA ASP A 63 8.41 5.02 12.61
C ASP A 63 7.55 6.13 11.96
N LEU A 64 6.67 5.77 11.02
CA LEU A 64 5.70 6.70 10.45
C LEU A 64 4.34 6.48 11.11
N PRO A 65 3.48 7.51 11.26
CA PRO A 65 2.08 7.31 11.64
C PRO A 65 1.38 6.54 10.51
N GLY A 66 1.58 5.22 10.51
CA GLY A 66 1.01 4.28 9.57
C GLY A 66 -0.50 4.46 9.60
N PRO A 67 -1.18 4.33 8.45
CA PRO A 67 -2.62 4.42 8.42
C PRO A 67 -3.16 3.39 9.41
N LYS A 68 -3.87 3.86 10.44
CA LYS A 68 -4.57 3.04 11.45
C LYS A 68 -5.00 1.76 10.75
N ARG A 69 -4.34 0.64 11.07
CA ARG A 69 -4.89 -0.68 10.80
C ARG A 69 -6.26 -0.60 11.45
N PHE A 70 -7.29 -0.37 10.65
CA PHE A 70 -8.66 -0.56 11.08
C PHE A 70 -8.71 -2.05 11.34
N LEU A 71 -8.34 -2.43 12.56
CA LEU A 71 -8.75 -3.67 13.19
C LEU A 71 -10.24 -3.69 12.93
N ARG A 72 -10.65 -4.50 11.96
CA ARG A 72 -12.05 -4.82 11.77
C ARG A 72 -12.51 -5.25 13.16
N ARG A 73 -13.47 -4.52 13.70
CA ARG A 73 -14.19 -4.88 14.91
C ARG A 73 -14.66 -6.32 14.69
N THR A 74 -13.93 -7.27 15.26
CA THR A 74 -14.48 -8.59 15.50
C THR A 74 -15.68 -8.31 16.40
N PRO A 75 -16.92 -8.67 16.03
CA PRO A 75 -17.98 -8.67 17.01
C PRO A 75 -17.55 -9.70 18.05
N ILE A 76 -17.11 -9.18 19.20
CA ILE A 76 -16.99 -9.95 20.42
C ILE A 76 -18.40 -10.47 20.67
N ARG A 77 -18.61 -11.74 20.36
CA ARG A 77 -19.85 -12.44 20.67
C ARG A 77 -19.71 -12.77 22.15
N GLU A 78 -20.26 -11.90 22.99
CA GLU A 78 -20.35 -12.13 24.43
C GLU A 78 -21.29 -13.34 24.68
N PRO A 79 -20.96 -14.20 25.66
CA PRO A 79 -21.73 -15.40 26.00
C PRO A 79 -23.07 -15.09 26.67
#